data_AF-A0AA46DHY6-F1
#
_entry.id   AF-A0AA46DHY6-F1
#
_cell.length_a   1.000
_cell.length_b   1.000
_cell.length_c   1.000
_cell.angle_alpha   90.00
_cell.angle_beta   90.00
_cell.angle_gamma   90.00
#
_symmetry.space_group_name_H-M   'P 1'
#
loop_
_entity.id
_entity.type
_entity.pdbx_description
1 polymer ?
#
loop_
_entity_poly.entity_id
_entity_poly.type
_entity_poly.pdbx_seq_one_letter_code
_entity_poly.pdbx_strand_id
1 'polypeptide(L)'
;MHESVKRLLEYARQVTQFDQQPVIDFAGLVRRMGVSRQTLTNWKRRGVSKEGALQAEAAFGCSAQWILTGEGDAHASTAQPLAGQALVIDEALRSLGPEARHEVLEYIRYKIERATGPHISARRDRFLAALDKLAEAHEACTQREAPRARR
;
A
#
# COMPACT_ATOMS: atom_id res chain seq x y z
N MET A 1 14.68 23.00 9.39
CA MET A 1 14.10 22.09 8.38
C MET A 1 12.59 22.16 8.53
N HIS A 2 11.86 22.47 7.46
CA HIS A 2 10.41 22.68 7.51
C HIS A 2 9.63 21.41 7.89
N GLU A 3 8.54 21.55 8.65
CA GLU A 3 7.76 20.43 9.18
C GLU A 3 7.11 19.58 8.09
N SER A 4 6.60 20.21 7.02
CA SER A 4 6.04 19.48 5.87
C SER A 4 7.03 18.48 5.24
N VAL A 5 8.33 18.81 5.23
CA VAL A 5 9.38 17.95 4.68
C VAL A 5 9.70 16.79 5.62
N LYS A 6 9.65 17.03 6.94
CA LYS A 6 9.81 15.97 7.95
C LYS A 6 8.69 14.94 7.83
N ARG A 7 7.44 15.40 7.82
CA ARG A 7 6.25 14.56 7.66
C ARG A 7 6.32 13.70 6.42
N LEU A 8 6.70 14.30 5.28
CA LEU A 8 6.86 13.58 4.02
C LEU A 8 7.93 12.48 4.12
N LEU A 9 9.11 12.79 4.69
CA LEU A 9 10.18 11.80 4.82
C LEU A 9 9.79 10.66 5.78
N GLU A 10 9.18 10.98 6.93
CA GLU A 10 8.74 9.97 7.90
C GLU A 10 7.67 9.05 7.31
N TYR A 11 6.69 9.63 6.62
CA TYR A 11 5.65 8.85 5.95
C TYR A 11 6.24 7.96 4.84
N ALA A 12 7.13 8.52 4.01
CA ALA A 12 7.80 7.75 2.95
C ALA A 12 8.61 6.58 3.52
N ARG A 13 9.29 6.76 4.66
CA ARG A 13 10.01 5.70 5.37
C ARG A 13 9.08 4.57 5.80
N GLN A 14 7.93 4.91 6.36
CA GLN A 14 6.96 3.91 6.83
C GLN A 14 6.36 3.11 5.68
N VAL A 15 5.95 3.79 4.61
CA VAL A 15 5.29 3.12 3.46
C VAL A 15 6.27 2.28 2.66
N THR A 16 7.52 2.73 2.49
CA THR A 16 8.51 2.03 1.67
C THR A 16 9.40 1.07 2.45
N GLN A 17 9.13 0.84 3.75
CA GLN A 17 9.97 0.01 4.63
C GLN A 17 10.20 -1.41 4.09
N PHE A 18 9.24 -1.94 3.33
CA PHE A 18 9.28 -3.30 2.78
C PHE A 18 9.53 -3.34 1.26
N ASP A 19 9.73 -2.19 0.62
CA ASP A 19 10.09 -2.12 -0.80
C ASP A 19 11.52 -2.64 -0.99
N GLN A 20 11.85 -3.11 -2.20
CA GLN A 20 13.24 -3.46 -2.56
C GLN A 20 14.21 -2.28 -2.39
N GLN A 21 13.68 -1.05 -2.39
CA GLN A 21 14.47 0.17 -2.28
C GLN A 21 13.79 1.16 -1.32
N PRO A 22 13.93 0.96 0.00
CA PRO A 22 13.29 1.80 1.00
C PRO A 22 13.85 3.21 0.97
N VAL A 23 12.96 4.19 1.11
CA VAL A 23 13.35 5.58 1.31
C VAL A 23 13.76 5.75 2.75
N ILE A 24 15.07 5.81 3.03
CA ILE A 24 15.61 6.04 4.38
C ILE A 24 15.94 7.52 4.59
N ASP A 25 16.45 8.14 3.53
CA ASP A 25 17.01 9.48 3.56
C ASP A 25 16.46 10.37 2.44
N PHE A 26 16.92 11.61 2.44
CA PHE A 26 16.55 12.60 1.46
C PHE A 26 17.01 12.28 0.04
N ALA A 27 18.13 11.56 -0.13
CA ALA A 27 18.57 11.13 -1.45
C ALA A 27 17.63 10.07 -2.03
N GLY A 28 17.20 9.12 -1.19
CA GLY A 28 16.15 8.16 -1.53
C GLY A 28 14.84 8.83 -1.91
N LEU A 29 14.43 9.87 -1.16
CA LEU A 29 13.21 10.62 -1.43
C LEU A 29 13.27 11.35 -2.79
N VAL A 30 14.39 12.02 -3.07
CA VAL A 30 14.66 12.69 -4.36
C VAL A 30 14.60 11.70 -5.51
N ARG A 31 15.27 10.55 -5.35
CA ARG A 31 15.30 9.51 -6.38
C ARG A 31 13.91 8.92 -6.64
N ARG A 32 13.14 8.67 -5.57
CA ARG A 32 11.81 8.06 -5.68
C ARG A 32 10.78 8.99 -6.29
N MET A 33 10.84 10.29 -5.97
CA MET A 33 9.94 11.29 -6.56
C MET A 33 10.45 11.85 -7.89
N GLY A 34 11.73 11.71 -8.22
CA GLY A 34 12.32 12.32 -9.40
C GLY A 34 12.50 13.84 -9.31
N VAL A 35 12.63 14.39 -8.10
CA VAL A 35 12.81 15.84 -7.90
C VAL A 35 14.28 16.23 -7.85
N SER A 36 14.63 17.46 -8.25
CA SER A 36 16.02 17.91 -8.19
C SER A 36 16.50 18.13 -6.74
N ARG A 37 17.82 18.01 -6.49
CA ARG A 37 18.42 18.35 -5.20
C ARG A 37 18.17 19.81 -4.81
N GLN A 38 18.12 20.71 -5.79
CA GLN A 38 17.82 22.12 -5.57
C GLN A 38 16.38 22.32 -5.06
N THR A 39 15.42 21.59 -5.66
CA THR A 39 14.02 21.58 -5.22
C THR A 39 13.91 21.14 -3.77
N LEU A 40 14.61 20.06 -3.40
CA LEU A 40 14.63 19.59 -2.01
C LEU A 40 15.26 20.62 -1.05
N THR A 41 16.37 21.26 -1.43
CA THR A 41 16.99 22.33 -0.62
C THR A 41 16.02 23.49 -0.39
N ASN A 42 15.26 23.86 -1.43
CA ASN A 42 14.21 24.86 -1.32
C ASN A 42 13.11 24.42 -0.35
N TRP A 43 12.67 23.15 -0.43
CA TRP A 43 11.65 22.63 0.47
C TRP A 43 12.11 22.56 1.93
N LYS A 44 13.37 22.20 2.17
CA LYS A 44 13.94 22.18 3.53
C LYS A 44 13.87 23.55 4.21
N ARG A 45 13.96 24.63 3.42
CA ARG A 45 13.92 26.02 3.89
C ARG A 45 12.49 26.60 3.95
N ARG A 46 11.67 26.36 2.92
CA ARG A 46 10.37 27.04 2.72
C ARG A 46 9.14 26.15 2.87
N GLY A 47 9.32 24.84 2.97
CA GLY A 47 8.24 23.86 2.93
C GLY A 47 8.02 23.26 1.55
N VAL A 48 7.29 22.14 1.53
CA VAL A 48 6.97 21.40 0.31
C VAL A 48 5.98 22.25 -0.50
N SER A 49 6.25 22.43 -1.78
CA SER A 49 5.32 23.10 -2.71
C SER A 49 4.07 22.26 -2.94
N LYS A 50 2.95 22.89 -3.31
CA LYS A 50 1.71 22.20 -3.66
C LYS A 50 1.90 21.12 -4.74
N GLU A 51 2.66 21.42 -5.79
CA GLU A 51 3.01 20.46 -6.85
C GLU A 51 3.80 19.27 -6.30
N GLY A 52 4.78 19.54 -5.43
CA GLY A 52 5.56 18.52 -4.73
C GLY A 52 4.72 17.64 -3.81
N ALA A 53 3.69 18.20 -3.16
CA ALA A 53 2.78 17.43 -2.32
C ALA A 53 1.88 16.50 -3.15
N LEU A 54 1.39 16.95 -4.31
CA LEU A 54 0.64 16.10 -5.25
C LEU A 54 1.52 14.99 -5.84
N GLN A 55 2.78 15.29 -6.13
CA GLN A 55 3.73 14.29 -6.62
C GLN A 55 4.06 13.25 -5.53
N ALA A 56 4.17 13.68 -4.28
CA ALA A 56 4.30 12.79 -3.14
C ALA A 56 3.07 11.90 -2.95
N GLU A 57 1.87 12.46 -3.12
CA GLU A 57 0.60 11.72 -3.08
C GLU A 57 0.58 10.62 -4.15
N ALA A 58 0.97 10.92 -5.38
CA ALA A 58 1.07 9.92 -6.45
C ALA A 58 2.15 8.86 -6.19
N ALA A 59 3.28 9.24 -5.58
CA ALA A 59 4.41 8.34 -5.35
C ALA A 59 4.26 7.43 -4.12
N PHE A 60 3.61 7.92 -3.06
CA PHE A 60 3.53 7.26 -1.74
C PHE A 60 2.10 7.06 -1.22
N GLY A 61 1.08 7.61 -1.88
CA GLY A 61 -0.31 7.53 -1.42
C GLY A 61 -0.62 8.35 -0.16
N CYS A 62 0.20 9.35 0.16
CA CYS A 62 -0.06 10.30 1.25
C CYS A 62 -1.03 11.39 0.81
N SER A 63 -1.77 11.98 1.76
CA SER A 63 -2.60 13.15 1.50
C SER A 63 -1.73 14.39 1.28
N ALA A 64 -1.83 15.02 0.10
CA ALA A 64 -1.15 16.29 -0.15
C ALA A 64 -1.56 17.38 0.85
N GLN A 65 -2.83 17.38 1.29
CA GLN A 65 -3.32 18.29 2.31
C GLN A 65 -2.60 18.08 3.65
N TRP A 66 -2.50 16.83 4.11
CA TRP A 66 -1.81 16.50 5.36
C TRP A 66 -0.32 16.86 5.33
N ILE A 67 0.36 16.70 4.19
CA ILE A 67 1.78 17.11 4.07
C ILE A 67 1.91 18.63 4.29
N LEU A 68 1.05 19.41 3.67
CA LEU A 68 1.14 20.87 3.66
C LEU A 68 0.70 21.49 5.00
N THR A 69 -0.45 21.08 5.51
CA THR A 69 -1.05 21.68 6.71
C THR A 69 -0.70 20.89 7.97
N GLY A 70 -0.56 19.57 7.87
CA GLY A 70 -0.44 18.65 9.01
C GLY A 70 -1.79 18.24 9.59
N GLU A 71 -2.88 18.65 8.96
CA GLU A 71 -4.25 18.40 9.42
C GLU A 71 -4.93 17.35 8.53
N GLY A 72 -5.73 16.48 9.16
CA GLY A 72 -6.43 15.38 8.49
C GLY A 72 -5.63 14.08 8.45
N ASP A 73 -6.10 13.13 7.65
CA ASP A 73 -5.47 11.81 7.52
C ASP A 73 -4.19 11.87 6.68
N ALA A 74 -3.15 11.18 7.15
CA ALA A 74 -1.86 11.10 6.45
C ALA A 74 -1.95 10.32 5.13
N HIS A 75 -2.89 9.38 5.05
CA HIS A 75 -3.19 8.64 3.84
C HIS A 75 -4.15 9.45 2.98
N ALA A 76 -3.88 9.54 1.68
CA ALA A 76 -4.88 10.06 0.76
C ALA A 76 -6.09 9.11 0.85
N SER A 77 -7.26 9.66 1.20
CA SER A 77 -8.53 8.94 1.16
C SER A 77 -8.99 8.77 -0.29
N THR A 78 -8.11 8.26 -1.14
CA THR A 78 -8.46 7.81 -2.47
C THR A 78 -8.87 6.35 -2.35
N ALA A 79 -10.16 6.16 -2.10
CA ALA A 79 -10.89 5.04 -2.70
C ALA A 79 -10.87 5.21 -4.23
N GLN A 80 -9.69 5.20 -4.84
CA GLN A 80 -9.56 5.01 -6.27
C GLN A 80 -9.73 3.52 -6.52
N PRO A 81 -10.71 3.10 -7.32
CA PRO A 81 -10.82 1.71 -7.71
C PRO A 81 -9.53 1.36 -8.46
N LEU A 82 -8.79 0.38 -7.95
CA LEU A 82 -7.67 -0.28 -8.62
C LEU A 82 -8.17 -1.09 -9.84
N ALA A 83 -8.94 -0.45 -10.72
CA ALA A 83 -9.62 -1.06 -11.87
C ALA A 83 -8.65 -1.64 -12.92
N GLY A 84 -7.33 -1.42 -12.78
CA GLY A 84 -6.31 -1.99 -13.68
C GLY A 84 -5.28 -2.92 -13.02
N GLN A 85 -5.18 -2.97 -11.69
CA GLN A 85 -4.18 -3.82 -11.00
C GLN A 85 -4.81 -4.93 -10.16
N ALA A 86 -6.09 -4.83 -9.78
CA ALA A 86 -6.79 -5.89 -9.09
C ALA A 86 -6.96 -7.16 -9.95
N LEU A 87 -7.04 -7.00 -11.28
CA LEU A 87 -7.23 -8.12 -12.21
C LEU A 87 -5.99 -9.03 -12.35
N VAL A 88 -4.79 -8.49 -12.13
CA VAL A 88 -3.53 -9.25 -12.32
C VAL A 88 -3.32 -10.24 -11.17
N ILE A 89 -3.75 -9.89 -9.96
CA ILE A 89 -3.56 -10.73 -8.77
C ILE A 89 -4.55 -11.89 -8.75
N ASP A 90 -5.82 -11.66 -9.09
CA ASP A 90 -6.83 -12.72 -9.14
C ASP A 90 -6.48 -13.78 -10.20
N GLU A 91 -6.07 -13.36 -11.40
CA GLU A 91 -5.64 -14.29 -12.45
C GLU A 91 -4.35 -15.04 -12.09
N ALA A 92 -3.36 -14.34 -11.51
CA ALA A 92 -2.12 -14.97 -11.05
C ALA A 92 -2.40 -15.98 -9.93
N LEU A 93 -3.30 -15.68 -9.00
CA LEU A 93 -3.74 -16.62 -7.96
C LEU A 93 -4.52 -17.79 -8.57
N ARG A 94 -5.38 -17.56 -9.58
CA ARG A 94 -6.10 -18.63 -10.28
C ARG A 94 -5.19 -19.58 -11.04
N SER A 95 -4.05 -19.08 -11.55
CA SER A 95 -3.04 -19.89 -12.24
C SER A 95 -2.21 -20.79 -11.29
N LEU A 96 -2.20 -20.50 -9.99
CA LEU A 96 -1.51 -21.31 -8.98
C LEU A 96 -2.37 -22.51 -8.56
N GLY A 97 -1.74 -23.66 -8.29
CA GLY A 97 -2.43 -24.81 -7.71
C GLY A 97 -3.02 -24.48 -6.33
N PRO A 98 -3.99 -25.26 -5.84
CA PRO A 98 -4.71 -24.98 -4.59
C PRO A 98 -3.79 -24.88 -3.36
N GLU A 99 -2.74 -25.69 -3.29
CA GLU A 99 -1.76 -25.64 -2.20
C GLU A 99 -0.89 -24.37 -2.27
N ALA A 100 -0.39 -24.03 -3.45
CA ALA A 100 0.42 -22.83 -3.66
C ALA A 100 -0.37 -21.54 -3.44
N ARG A 101 -1.66 -21.52 -3.81
CA ARG A 101 -2.57 -20.42 -3.45
C ARG A 101 -2.68 -20.24 -1.95
N HIS A 102 -2.89 -21.33 -1.21
CA HIS A 102 -3.04 -21.29 0.24
C HIS A 102 -1.76 -20.79 0.92
N GLU A 103 -0.58 -21.26 0.50
CA GLU A 103 0.70 -20.78 1.03
C GLU A 103 0.92 -19.29 0.74
N VAL A 104 0.59 -18.81 -0.46
CA VAL A 104 0.71 -17.41 -0.84
C VAL A 104 -0.23 -16.54 0.00
N LEU A 105 -1.47 -16.99 0.19
CA LEU A 105 -2.45 -16.28 1.02
C LEU A 105 -2.04 -16.25 2.49
N GLU A 106 -1.58 -17.36 3.05
CA GLU A 106 -1.06 -17.42 4.42
C GLU A 106 0.19 -16.55 4.59
N TYR A 107 1.08 -16.51 3.59
CA TYR A 107 2.23 -15.62 3.60
C TYR A 107 1.84 -14.14 3.58
N ILE A 108 0.88 -13.77 2.73
CA ILE A 108 0.34 -12.41 2.65
C ILE A 108 -0.34 -12.05 3.98
N ARG A 109 -1.17 -12.94 4.53
CA ARG A 109 -1.83 -12.76 5.82
C ARG A 109 -0.82 -12.55 6.94
N TYR A 110 0.17 -13.43 7.06
CA TYR A 110 1.27 -13.32 8.02
C TYR A 110 2.06 -12.01 7.88
N LYS A 111 2.34 -11.59 6.64
CA LYS A 111 3.01 -10.32 6.35
C LYS A 111 2.19 -9.11 6.78
N ILE A 112 0.87 -9.15 6.58
CA ILE A 112 -0.06 -8.09 6.99
C ILE A 112 -0.23 -8.07 8.51
N GLU A 113 -0.37 -9.22 9.16
CA GLU A 113 -0.48 -9.34 10.63
C GLU A 113 0.78 -8.80 11.34
N ARG A 114 1.95 -8.96 10.73
CA ARG A 114 3.22 -8.41 11.24
C ARG A 114 3.49 -6.96 10.87
N ALA A 115 2.73 -6.37 9.94
CA ALA A 115 2.83 -4.95 9.63
C ALA A 115 2.12 -4.12 10.73
N THR A 116 2.87 -3.68 11.73
CA THR A 116 2.36 -2.86 12.84
C THR A 116 2.43 -1.37 12.53
N GLY A 117 1.28 -0.68 12.66
CA GLY A 117 1.16 0.78 12.61
C GLY A 117 -0.26 1.24 12.97
N PRO A 118 -0.45 2.39 13.65
CA PRO A 118 -1.75 2.85 14.15
C PRO A 118 -2.78 3.16 13.04
N HIS A 119 -2.32 3.43 11.82
CA HIS A 119 -3.18 3.65 10.65
C HIS A 119 -3.48 2.38 9.83
N ILE A 120 -2.91 1.23 10.20
CA ILE A 120 -3.09 -0.03 9.48
C ILE A 120 -4.30 -0.81 10.00
N SER A 121 -4.77 -0.59 11.23
CA SER A 121 -5.84 -1.38 11.87
C SER A 121 -7.16 -1.38 11.09
N ALA A 122 -7.73 -0.21 10.79
CA ALA A 122 -9.02 -0.11 10.09
C ALA A 122 -8.97 -0.64 8.64
N ARG A 123 -7.80 -0.56 7.99
CA ARG A 123 -7.59 -1.09 6.63
C ARG A 123 -7.30 -2.59 6.66
N ARG A 124 -6.56 -3.06 7.66
CA ARG A 124 -6.26 -4.47 7.95
C ARG A 124 -7.54 -5.25 8.16
N ASP A 125 -8.46 -4.76 8.97
CA ASP A 125 -9.70 -5.49 9.27
C ASP A 125 -10.59 -5.62 8.02
N ARG A 126 -10.64 -4.57 7.18
CA ARG A 126 -11.33 -4.64 5.87
C ARG A 126 -10.64 -5.59 4.89
N PHE A 127 -9.31 -5.69 4.94
CA PHE A 127 -8.54 -6.57 4.07
C PHE A 127 -8.63 -8.03 4.50
N LEU A 128 -8.56 -8.31 5.81
CA LEU A 128 -8.76 -9.65 6.38
C LEU A 128 -10.17 -10.16 6.06
N ALA A 129 -11.19 -9.32 6.24
CA ALA A 129 -12.56 -9.68 5.85
C ALA A 129 -12.72 -9.94 4.34
N ALA A 130 -11.91 -9.32 3.50
CA ALA A 130 -11.90 -9.60 2.05
C ALA A 130 -11.17 -10.91 1.72
N LEU A 131 -10.10 -11.24 2.46
CA LEU A 131 -9.38 -12.51 2.33
C LEU A 131 -10.23 -13.69 2.81
N ASP A 132 -10.94 -13.55 3.93
CA ASP A 132 -11.88 -14.58 4.42
C ASP A 132 -12.98 -14.85 3.39
N LYS A 133 -13.55 -13.81 2.79
CA LYS A 133 -14.54 -13.97 1.70
C LYS A 133 -13.99 -14.68 0.47
N LEU A 134 -12.73 -14.45 0.12
CA LEU A 134 -12.07 -15.15 -0.99
C LEU A 134 -11.79 -16.62 -0.65
N ALA A 135 -11.41 -16.91 0.60
CA ALA A 135 -11.24 -18.27 1.10
C ALA A 135 -12.58 -19.04 1.14
N GLU A 136 -13.64 -18.42 1.65
CA GLU A 136 -15.01 -18.98 1.64
C GLU A 136 -15.51 -19.23 0.20
N ALA A 137 -15.29 -18.29 -0.71
CA ALA A 137 -15.66 -18.46 -2.12
C ALA A 137 -14.87 -19.59 -2.79
N HIS A 138 -13.62 -19.80 -2.39
CA HIS A 138 -12.80 -20.93 -2.83
C HIS A 138 -13.36 -22.25 -2.29
N GLU A 139 -13.62 -22.38 -0.98
CA GLU A 139 -14.22 -23.59 -0.39
C GLU A 139 -15.56 -23.96 -1.02
N ALA A 140 -16.41 -22.97 -1.31
CA ALA A 140 -17.68 -23.17 -2.01
C ALA A 140 -17.50 -23.65 -3.46
N CYS A 141 -16.41 -23.25 -4.13
CA CYS A 141 -16.06 -23.71 -5.47
C CYS A 141 -15.54 -25.16 -5.45
N THR A 142 -14.65 -25.49 -4.51
CA THR A 142 -14.13 -26.86 -4.34
C THR A 142 -15.21 -27.85 -3.93
N GLN A 143 -16.19 -27.44 -3.11
CA GLN A 143 -17.33 -28.30 -2.74
C GLN A 143 -18.32 -28.53 -3.89
N ARG A 144 -18.41 -27.61 -4.87
CA ARG A 144 -19.23 -27.80 -6.08
C ARG A 144 -18.59 -28.72 -7.12
N GLU A 145 -17.26 -28.85 -7.12
CA GLU A 145 -16.51 -29.73 -8.02
C GLU A 145 -16.31 -31.15 -7.47
N ALA A 146 -16.74 -31.43 -6.23
CA ALA A 146 -16.77 -32.80 -5.71
C ALA A 146 -17.69 -33.66 -6.60
N PRO A 147 -17.20 -34.76 -7.19
CA PRO A 147 -18.02 -35.59 -8.05
C PRO A 147 -19.20 -36.09 -7.23
N ARG A 148 -20.42 -35.82 -7.70
CA ARG A 148 -21.60 -36.58 -7.30
C ARG A 148 -21.27 -38.05 -7.55
N ALA A 149 -20.83 -38.75 -6.52
CA ALA A 149 -20.72 -40.19 -6.50
C ALA A 149 -22.11 -40.72 -6.83
N ARG A 150 -22.29 -41.09 -8.11
CA ARG A 150 -23.46 -41.80 -8.59
C ARG A 150 -23.42 -43.17 -7.94
N ARG A 151 -24.50 -43.44 -7.18
CA ARG A 151 -25.21 -44.72 -6.98
C ARG A 151 -24.39 -45.99 -6.81
#